data_AF-A0A7Z8YNY7-F1
#
_entry.id   AF-A0A7Z8YNY7-F1
#
_cell.length_a   1.000
_cell.length_b   1.000
_cell.length_c   1.000
_cell.angle_alpha   90.00
_cell.angle_beta   90.00
_cell.angle_gamma   90.00
#
_symmetry.space_group_name_H-M   'P 1'
#
loop_
_entity.id
_entity.type
_entity.pdbx_description
1 polymer ?
#
loop_
_entity_poly.entity_id
_entity_poly.type
_entity_poly.pdbx_seq_one_letter_code
_entity_poly.pdbx_strand_id
1 'polypeptide(L)'
;MYNDRNANLYTYKKCYLLVVKSINFVDIQIIFLFTMTPKQLQNIAEMEGILNKIEDFTPKAEEFLKQWQELLPEVQKLNAYYGSDQWRQDYDDANAGKIPEGMPHGVLSEDLAYNALGDQYFLAVDFLKLVTKIISREE
;
A
#
# COMPACT_ATOMS: atom_id res chain seq x y z
N MET A 1 11.45 -5.58 -32.29
CA MET A 1 12.16 -4.30 -32.42
C MET A 1 12.32 -3.94 -33.90
N TYR A 2 11.31 -3.33 -34.50
CA TYR A 2 11.48 -2.28 -35.51
C TYR A 2 10.20 -1.42 -35.49
N ASN A 3 10.39 -0.12 -35.60
CA ASN A 3 9.62 0.94 -34.96
C ASN A 3 8.64 1.55 -35.97
N ASP A 4 7.36 1.19 -35.92
CA ASP A 4 6.34 1.72 -36.84
C ASP A 4 5.65 3.01 -36.34
N ARG A 5 6.34 3.78 -35.49
CA ARG A 5 5.85 5.07 -34.99
C ARG A 5 5.82 6.18 -36.05
N ASN A 6 6.43 5.95 -37.22
CA ASN A 6 6.42 6.93 -38.32
C ASN A 6 5.27 6.73 -39.32
N ALA A 7 4.72 5.53 -39.50
CA ALA A 7 3.59 5.34 -40.41
C ALA A 7 2.32 6.05 -39.90
N ASN A 8 2.12 6.08 -38.58
CA ASN A 8 0.98 6.77 -37.98
C ASN A 8 1.07 8.30 -38.14
N LEU A 9 2.23 8.92 -37.89
CA LEU A 9 2.32 10.39 -37.92
C LEU A 9 2.04 11.00 -39.32
N TYR A 10 2.48 10.34 -40.40
CA TYR A 10 2.20 10.79 -41.77
C TYR A 10 0.73 10.58 -42.16
N THR A 11 0.12 9.49 -41.70
CA THR A 11 -1.30 9.19 -41.95
C THR A 11 -2.20 10.15 -41.16
N TYR A 12 -1.87 10.41 -39.89
CA TYR A 12 -2.53 11.43 -39.07
C TYR A 12 -2.37 12.84 -39.64
N LYS A 13 -1.18 13.25 -40.09
CA LYS A 13 -0.99 14.57 -40.73
C LYS A 13 -1.80 14.71 -42.02
N LYS A 14 -1.88 13.66 -42.85
CA LYS A 14 -2.61 13.68 -44.12
C LYS A 14 -4.13 13.67 -43.93
N CYS A 15 -4.62 12.92 -42.94
CA CYS A 15 -6.02 12.97 -42.52
C CYS A 15 -6.39 14.33 -41.89
N TYR A 16 -5.54 14.91 -41.04
CA TYR A 16 -5.78 16.23 -40.45
C TYR A 16 -5.85 17.32 -41.54
N LEU A 17 -4.90 17.33 -42.49
CA LEU A 17 -4.90 18.26 -43.62
C LEU A 17 -6.09 18.11 -44.58
N LEU A 18 -6.67 16.92 -44.70
CA LEU A 18 -7.87 16.69 -45.51
C LEU A 18 -9.15 17.11 -44.78
N VAL A 19 -9.22 16.92 -43.46
CA VAL A 19 -10.38 17.31 -42.64
C VAL A 19 -10.47 18.83 -42.50
N VAL A 20 -9.37 19.57 -42.31
CA VAL A 20 -9.40 21.03 -42.13
C VAL A 20 -9.88 21.78 -43.38
N LYS A 21 -9.77 21.18 -44.58
CA LYS A 21 -10.20 21.81 -45.85
C LYS A 21 -11.73 21.88 -46.04
N SER A 22 -12.52 21.27 -45.17
CA SER A 22 -13.97 21.14 -45.31
C SER A 22 -14.78 21.62 -44.09
N ILE A 23 -14.13 22.27 -43.11
CA ILE A 23 -14.77 22.72 -41.87
C ILE A 23 -15.20 24.18 -42.03
N ASN A 24 -16.49 24.47 -41.83
CA ASN A 24 -16.98 25.84 -41.83
C ASN A 24 -16.58 26.56 -40.54
N PHE A 25 -16.48 27.90 -40.57
CA PHE A 25 -16.14 28.71 -39.39
C PHE A 25 -17.05 28.41 -38.17
N VAL A 26 -18.31 28.07 -38.41
CA VAL A 26 -19.29 27.68 -37.38
C VAL A 26 -18.93 26.34 -36.71
N ASP A 27 -18.38 25.39 -37.48
CA ASP A 27 -17.98 24.07 -36.99
C ASP A 27 -16.74 24.17 -36.06
N ILE A 28 -15.84 25.13 -36.31
CA ILE A 28 -14.70 25.44 -35.42
C ILE A 28 -15.18 26.02 -34.09
N GLN A 29 -16.17 26.92 -34.13
CA GLN A 29 -16.78 27.50 -32.92
C GLN A 29 -17.47 26.41 -32.07
N ILE A 30 -18.16 25.46 -32.71
CA ILE A 30 -18.84 24.33 -32.06
C ILE A 30 -17.81 23.37 -31.43
N ILE A 31 -16.71 23.04 -32.12
CA ILE A 31 -15.62 22.23 -31.53
C ILE A 31 -15.06 22.90 -30.27
N PHE A 32 -14.82 24.22 -30.30
CA PHE A 32 -14.28 24.97 -29.16
C PHE A 32 -15.27 25.04 -27.97
N LEU A 33 -16.58 25.03 -28.23
CA LEU A 33 -17.64 24.99 -27.22
C LEU A 33 -17.80 23.61 -26.55
N PHE A 34 -17.33 22.53 -27.18
CA PHE A 34 -17.46 21.15 -26.67
C PHE A 34 -16.16 20.59 -26.04
N THR A 35 -15.05 21.32 -26.08
CA THR A 35 -13.77 20.87 -25.50
C THR A 35 -13.60 21.29 -24.03
N MET A 36 -13.07 20.39 -23.21
CA MET A 36 -12.76 20.66 -21.80
C MET A 36 -11.73 21.80 -21.66
N THR A 37 -11.92 22.67 -20.67
CA THR A 37 -10.99 23.76 -20.37
C THR A 37 -9.66 23.21 -19.85
N PRO A 38 -8.54 23.96 -20.00
CA PRO A 38 -7.25 23.56 -19.42
C PRO A 38 -7.32 23.30 -17.91
N LYS A 39 -8.11 24.08 -17.17
CA LYS A 39 -8.32 23.88 -15.73
C LYS A 39 -9.03 22.56 -15.43
N GLN A 40 -10.05 22.20 -16.21
CA GLN A 40 -10.73 20.91 -16.07
C GLN A 40 -9.77 19.74 -16.36
N LEU A 41 -8.94 19.86 -17.40
CA LEU A 41 -7.92 18.85 -17.73
C LEU A 41 -6.87 18.70 -16.61
N GLN A 42 -6.44 19.81 -16.02
CA GLN A 42 -5.52 19.80 -14.88
C GLN A 42 -6.13 19.11 -13.67
N ASN A 43 -7.37 19.45 -13.32
CA ASN A 43 -8.07 18.82 -12.20
C ASN A 43 -8.22 17.31 -12.42
N ILE A 44 -8.57 16.87 -13.64
CA ILE A 44 -8.67 15.45 -13.97
C ILE A 44 -7.32 14.76 -13.82
N ALA A 45 -6.24 15.35 -14.33
CA ALA A 45 -4.90 14.77 -14.22
C ALA A 45 -4.47 14.63 -12.74
N GLU A 46 -4.82 15.59 -11.89
CA GLU A 46 -4.55 15.53 -10.45
C GLU A 46 -5.34 14.39 -9.78
N MET A 47 -6.65 14.30 -10.03
CA MET A 47 -7.50 13.25 -9.45
C MET A 47 -7.11 11.86 -9.96
N GLU A 48 -6.78 11.73 -11.24
CA GLU A 48 -6.26 10.51 -11.85
C GLU A 48 -4.95 10.10 -11.16
N GLY A 49 -4.06 11.05 -10.86
CA GLY A 49 -2.85 10.79 -10.10
C GLY A 49 -3.13 10.28 -8.68
N ILE A 50 -4.19 10.76 -8.02
CA ILE A 50 -4.62 10.27 -6.70
C ILE A 50 -5.21 8.86 -6.82
N LEU A 51 -6.08 8.61 -7.81
CA LEU A 51 -6.67 7.30 -8.08
C LEU A 51 -5.60 6.24 -8.29
N ASN A 52 -4.62 6.51 -9.16
CA ASN A 52 -3.52 5.59 -9.43
C ASN A 52 -2.70 5.26 -8.17
N LYS A 53 -2.53 6.21 -7.25
CA LYS A 53 -1.85 5.94 -5.96
C LYS A 53 -2.68 5.02 -5.06
N ILE A 54 -4.01 5.17 -5.05
CA ILE A 54 -4.91 4.30 -4.30
C ILE A 54 -4.87 2.89 -4.88
N GLU A 55 -4.95 2.76 -6.21
CA GLU A 55 -4.92 1.47 -6.90
C GLU A 55 -3.57 0.75 -6.73
N ASP A 56 -2.45 1.47 -6.67
CA ASP A 56 -1.13 0.88 -6.40
C ASP A 56 -0.94 0.46 -4.93
N PHE A 57 -1.48 1.24 -3.98
CA PHE A 57 -1.25 0.97 -2.55
C PHE A 57 -2.21 -0.08 -1.97
N THR A 58 -3.47 -0.12 -2.43
CA THR A 58 -4.51 -0.99 -1.85
C THR A 58 -4.10 -2.47 -1.83
N PRO A 59 -3.57 -3.06 -2.92
CA PRO A 59 -3.14 -4.46 -2.91
C PRO A 59 -1.99 -4.73 -1.94
N LYS A 60 -1.10 -3.75 -1.72
CA LYS A 60 0.02 -3.86 -0.77
C LYS A 60 -0.50 -3.89 0.67
N ALA A 61 -1.50 -3.07 0.96
CA ALA A 61 -2.16 -3.05 2.26
C ALA A 61 -2.93 -4.35 2.52
N GLU A 62 -3.62 -4.90 1.52
CA GLU A 62 -4.29 -6.20 1.62
C GLU A 62 -3.31 -7.34 1.91
N GLU A 63 -2.18 -7.37 1.21
CA GLU A 63 -1.14 -8.39 1.42
C GLU A 63 -0.52 -8.28 2.83
N PHE A 64 -0.25 -7.06 3.31
CA PHE A 64 0.22 -6.85 4.68
C PHE A 64 -0.81 -7.31 5.72
N LEU A 65 -2.09 -7.00 5.53
CA LEU A 65 -3.17 -7.46 6.40
C LEU A 65 -3.22 -8.98 6.47
N LYS A 66 -3.11 -9.65 5.31
CA LYS A 66 -3.10 -11.11 5.23
C LYS A 66 -1.91 -11.70 6.00
N GLN A 67 -0.70 -11.20 5.77
CA GLN A 67 0.49 -11.67 6.49
C GLN A 67 0.34 -11.50 8.00
N TRP A 68 -0.27 -10.39 8.44
CA TRP A 68 -0.49 -10.15 9.86
C TRP A 68 -1.55 -11.07 10.47
N GLN A 69 -2.61 -11.37 9.73
CA GLN A 69 -3.64 -12.34 10.12
C GLN A 69 -3.06 -13.76 10.25
N GLU A 70 -2.18 -14.16 9.32
CA GLU A 70 -1.49 -15.44 9.36
C GLU A 70 -0.50 -15.54 10.53
N LEU A 71 0.15 -14.43 10.89
CA LEU A 71 1.10 -14.36 12.01
C LEU A 71 0.41 -14.32 13.39
N LEU A 72 -0.82 -13.82 13.46
CA LEU A 72 -1.54 -13.58 14.73
C LEU A 72 -1.60 -14.80 15.67
N PRO A 73 -1.89 -16.03 15.21
CA PRO A 73 -1.88 -17.22 16.08
C PRO A 73 -0.52 -17.50 16.73
N GLU A 74 0.59 -17.30 16.00
CA GLU A 74 1.94 -17.50 16.52
C GLU A 74 2.30 -16.42 17.57
N VAL A 75 1.84 -15.19 17.35
CA VAL A 75 2.00 -14.10 18.33
C VAL A 75 1.22 -14.41 19.60
N GLN A 76 -0.02 -14.89 19.47
CA GLN A 76 -0.83 -15.32 20.62
C GLN A 76 -0.17 -16.47 21.39
N LYS A 77 0.42 -17.43 20.67
CA LYS A 77 1.18 -18.52 21.27
C LYS A 77 2.41 -18.01 22.02
N LEU A 78 3.18 -17.09 21.44
CA LEU A 78 4.33 -16.46 22.11
C LEU A 78 3.88 -15.68 23.36
N ASN A 79 2.82 -14.88 23.27
CA ASN A 79 2.29 -14.13 24.40
C ASN A 79 1.81 -15.05 25.52
N ALA A 80 1.11 -16.14 25.19
CA ALA A 80 0.67 -17.14 26.16
C ALA A 80 1.87 -17.85 26.81
N TYR A 81 2.90 -18.19 26.03
CA TYR A 81 4.14 -18.76 26.54
C TYR A 81 4.85 -17.78 27.50
N TYR A 82 5.08 -16.55 27.08
CA TYR A 82 5.77 -15.52 27.89
C TYR A 82 5.08 -15.27 29.24
N GLY A 83 3.74 -15.31 29.27
CA GLY A 83 2.96 -15.18 30.51
C GLY A 83 2.81 -16.46 31.35
N SER A 84 3.41 -17.58 30.94
CA SER A 84 3.19 -18.90 31.56
C SER A 84 4.23 -19.27 32.62
N ASP A 85 3.87 -20.22 33.50
CA ASP A 85 4.83 -20.85 34.42
C ASP A 85 5.90 -21.66 33.68
N GLN A 86 5.60 -22.15 32.47
CA GLN A 86 6.59 -22.84 31.64
C GLN A 86 7.74 -21.92 31.24
N TRP A 87 7.44 -20.69 30.81
CA TRP A 87 8.49 -19.71 30.47
C TRP A 87 9.36 -19.39 31.68
N ARG A 88 8.78 -19.30 32.88
CA ARG A 88 9.54 -19.07 34.13
C ARG A 88 10.50 -20.23 34.41
N GLN A 89 10.03 -21.46 34.24
CA GLN A 89 10.87 -22.64 34.41
C GLN A 89 12.02 -22.65 33.37
N ASP A 90 11.70 -22.38 32.11
CA ASP A 90 12.69 -22.36 31.04
C ASP A 90 13.73 -21.24 31.25
N TYR A 91 13.31 -20.09 31.77
CA TYR A 91 14.16 -18.98 32.21
C TYR A 91 15.11 -19.40 33.34
N ASP A 92 14.60 -20.05 34.39
CA ASP A 92 15.43 -20.53 35.50
C ASP A 92 16.44 -21.60 35.03
N ASP A 93 16.02 -22.49 34.12
CA ASP A 93 16.87 -23.51 33.52
C ASP A 93 17.98 -22.89 32.64
N ALA A 94 17.66 -21.80 31.92
CA ALA A 94 18.64 -21.02 31.19
C ALA A 94 19.70 -20.41 32.12
N ASN A 95 19.26 -19.79 33.22
CA ASN A 95 20.15 -19.19 34.23
C ASN A 95 20.99 -20.24 34.96
N ALA A 96 20.50 -21.48 35.06
CA ALA A 96 21.26 -22.62 35.58
C ALA A 96 22.26 -23.20 34.56
N GLY A 97 22.38 -22.62 33.37
CA GLY A 97 23.31 -23.06 32.32
C GLY A 97 22.90 -24.36 31.63
N LYS A 98 21.61 -24.72 31.66
CA LYS A 98 21.10 -25.96 31.05
C LYS A 98 20.87 -25.86 29.54
N ILE A 99 20.92 -24.64 28.98
CA ILE A 99 20.79 -24.42 27.55
C ILE A 99 22.10 -24.81 26.86
N PRO A 100 22.06 -25.65 25.80
CA PRO A 100 23.24 -25.99 25.02
C PRO A 100 23.98 -24.77 24.51
N GLU A 101 25.31 -24.83 24.54
CA GLU A 101 26.16 -23.76 24.01
C GLU A 101 25.80 -23.47 22.53
N GLY A 102 25.69 -22.18 22.20
CA GLY A 102 25.35 -21.72 20.85
C GLY A 102 23.87 -21.77 20.49
N MET A 103 22.97 -22.30 21.33
CA MET A 103 21.53 -22.24 21.10
C MET A 103 20.99 -20.83 21.41
N PRO A 104 20.38 -20.12 20.43
CA PRO A 104 19.75 -18.83 20.71
C PRO A 104 18.53 -19.00 21.61
N HIS A 105 18.45 -18.19 22.65
CA HIS A 105 17.36 -18.25 23.63
C HIS A 105 16.91 -16.84 24.03
N GLY A 106 16.93 -15.90 23.09
CA GLY A 106 16.46 -14.52 23.31
C GLY A 106 15.01 -14.42 23.76
N VAL A 107 14.18 -15.44 23.51
CA VAL A 107 12.81 -15.53 24.04
C VAL A 107 12.75 -15.62 25.57
N LEU A 108 13.85 -16.05 26.19
CA LEU A 108 14.02 -16.11 27.64
C LEU A 108 14.70 -14.84 28.20
N SER A 109 14.88 -13.80 27.39
CA SER A 109 15.15 -12.50 27.98
C SER A 109 13.84 -11.85 28.41
N GLU A 110 13.89 -11.07 29.49
CA GLU A 110 12.73 -10.33 29.95
C GLU A 110 12.27 -9.32 28.88
N ASP A 111 13.21 -8.62 28.25
CA ASP A 111 12.92 -7.47 27.39
C ASP A 111 12.53 -7.84 25.96
N LEU A 112 13.12 -8.88 25.34
CA LEU A 112 12.95 -9.08 23.89
C LEU A 112 11.52 -9.50 23.53
N ALA A 113 10.95 -10.45 24.28
CA ALA A 113 9.57 -10.87 24.07
C ALA A 113 8.59 -9.74 24.43
N TYR A 114 8.83 -9.03 25.54
CA TYR A 114 8.02 -7.88 25.94
C TYR A 114 7.98 -6.79 24.88
N ASN A 115 9.15 -6.37 24.39
CA ASN A 115 9.27 -5.32 23.39
C ASN A 115 8.62 -5.73 22.06
N ALA A 116 8.87 -6.94 21.59
CA ALA A 116 8.27 -7.42 20.33
C ALA A 116 6.74 -7.46 20.39
N LEU A 117 6.17 -7.97 21.48
CA LEU A 117 4.72 -8.01 21.70
C LEU A 117 4.13 -6.61 21.86
N GLY A 118 4.83 -5.73 22.59
CA GLY A 118 4.44 -4.33 22.80
C GLY A 118 4.44 -3.51 21.50
N ASP A 119 5.52 -3.60 20.72
CA ASP A 119 5.65 -2.91 19.43
C ASP A 119 4.51 -3.31 18.49
N GLN A 120 4.19 -4.60 18.42
CA GLN A 120 3.07 -5.09 17.63
C GLN A 120 1.73 -4.53 18.12
N TYR A 121 1.51 -4.48 19.44
CA TYR A 121 0.29 -3.93 20.02
C TYR A 121 0.11 -2.45 19.69
N PHE A 122 1.15 -1.62 19.90
CA PHE A 122 1.06 -0.19 19.61
C PHE A 122 0.87 0.09 18.12
N LEU A 123 1.54 -0.68 17.27
CA LEU A 123 1.31 -0.59 15.82
C LEU A 123 -0.15 -0.92 15.47
N ALA A 124 -0.73 -1.99 16.05
CA ALA A 124 -2.12 -2.35 15.83
C ALA A 124 -3.10 -1.25 16.27
N VAL A 125 -2.81 -0.57 17.38
CA VAL A 125 -3.60 0.58 17.84
C VAL A 125 -3.56 1.73 16.82
N ASP A 126 -2.40 2.03 16.24
CA ASP A 126 -2.29 3.09 15.23
C ASP A 126 -3.01 2.72 13.93
N PHE A 127 -2.97 1.45 13.52
CA PHE A 127 -3.79 0.94 12.42
C PHE A 127 -5.29 1.10 12.71
N LEU A 128 -5.75 0.78 13.93
CA LEU A 128 -7.13 0.95 14.32
C LEU A 128 -7.59 2.42 14.23
N LYS A 129 -6.76 3.36 14.68
CA LYS A 129 -7.04 4.80 14.56
C LYS A 129 -7.16 5.22 13.09
N LEU A 130 -6.21 4.79 12.25
CA LEU A 130 -6.21 5.09 10.83
C LEU A 130 -7.45 4.53 10.12
N VAL A 131 -7.77 3.25 10.35
CA VAL A 131 -8.95 2.59 9.77
C VAL A 131 -10.24 3.28 10.23
N THR A 132 -10.32 3.66 11.50
CA THR A 132 -11.46 4.42 12.02
C THR A 132 -11.61 5.74 11.28
N LYS A 133 -10.51 6.49 11.08
CA LYS A 133 -10.54 7.75 10.30
C LYS A 133 -10.98 7.54 8.85
N ILE A 134 -10.52 6.46 8.20
CA ILE A 134 -10.93 6.12 6.83
C ILE A 134 -12.44 5.82 6.77
N ILE A 135 -12.97 5.09 7.75
CA ILE A 135 -14.39 4.67 7.78
C ILE A 135 -15.30 5.83 8.19
N SER A 136 -14.92 6.64 9.19
CA SER A 136 -15.74 7.73 9.72
C SER A 136 -15.92 8.87 8.72
N ARG A 137 -15.06 8.98 7.70
CA ARG A 137 -15.02 10.09 6.73
C ARG A 137 -14.89 11.46 7.40
N GLU A 138 -14.37 11.50 8.61
CA GLU A 138 -14.11 12.74 9.35
C GLU A 138 -12.91 13.45 8.72
N GLU A 139 -13.09 14.74 8.38
CA GLU A 139 -12.04 15.61 7.83
C GLU A 139 -10.92 15.86 8.86
#